data_AF-A0A2G5TFN3-F1
#
_entry.id   AF-A0A2G5TFN3-F1
#
_cell.length_a   1.000
_cell.length_b   1.000
_cell.length_c   1.000
_cell.angle_alpha   90.00
_cell.angle_beta   90.00
_cell.angle_gamma   90.00
#
_symmetry.space_group_name_H-M   'P 1'
#
loop_
_entity.id
_entity.type
_entity.pdbx_description
1 polymer ?
#
loop_
_entity_poly.entity_id
_entity_poly.type
_entity_poly.pdbx_seq_one_letter_code
_entity_poly.pdbx_strand_id
1 'polypeptide(L)'
;METTTIVASVLGLISFLGVIFNWTVVIANRQITSSKHSFGILTAFQAFGDAIHSTIFFIFVCPTIYLFVTLMFNQDMQKFIMKSILRKLLRMTQLPKSTQIVKVVPELRTRRLRARQIITSEMTIIP
;
A
#
# COMPACT_ATOMS: atom_id res chain seq x y z
N MET A 1 -23.04 -12.84 5.58
CA MET A 1 -22.22 -13.50 4.54
C MET A 1 -22.91 -13.43 3.20
N GLU A 2 -24.04 -14.11 3.04
CA GLU A 2 -24.81 -14.11 1.79
C GLU A 2 -25.16 -12.71 1.32
N THR A 3 -25.60 -11.84 2.21
CA THR A 3 -25.93 -10.44 1.87
C THR A 3 -24.71 -9.68 1.32
N THR A 4 -23.52 -9.87 1.91
CA THR A 4 -22.30 -9.19 1.49
C THR A 4 -21.80 -9.69 0.14
N THR A 5 -21.88 -11.00 -0.09
CA THR A 5 -21.54 -11.60 -1.39
C THR A 5 -22.54 -11.18 -2.48
N ILE A 6 -23.84 -11.11 -2.16
CA ILE A 6 -24.87 -10.62 -3.09
C ILE A 6 -24.61 -9.16 -3.45
N VAL A 7 -24.34 -8.30 -2.47
CA VAL A 7 -23.99 -6.89 -2.71
C VAL A 7 -22.73 -6.78 -3.58
N ALA A 8 -21.70 -7.58 -3.32
CA ALA A 8 -20.47 -7.58 -4.12
C ALA A 8 -20.73 -8.04 -5.57
N SER A 9 -21.57 -9.05 -5.78
CA SER A 9 -21.99 -9.51 -7.11
C SER A 9 -22.76 -8.45 -7.88
N VAL A 10 -23.75 -7.83 -7.24
CA VAL A 10 -24.58 -6.78 -7.85
C VAL A 10 -23.71 -5.56 -8.18
N LEU A 11 -22.83 -5.16 -7.27
CA LEU A 11 -21.87 -4.08 -7.50
C LEU A 11 -20.93 -4.40 -8.67
N GLY A 12 -20.42 -5.62 -8.73
CA GLY A 12 -19.57 -6.09 -9.83
C GLY A 12 -20.28 -6.02 -11.18
N LEU A 13 -21.54 -6.49 -11.25
CA LEU A 13 -22.34 -6.46 -12.46
C LEU A 13 -22.64 -5.01 -12.92
N ILE A 14 -23.08 -4.15 -12.00
CA ILE A 14 -23.39 -2.74 -12.31
C ILE A 14 -22.12 -2.01 -12.76
N SER A 15 -20.99 -2.24 -12.10
CA SER A 15 -19.71 -1.60 -12.47
C SER A 15 -19.23 -2.10 -13.82
N PHE A 16 -19.37 -3.39 -14.13
CA PHE A 16 -19.01 -3.96 -15.43
C PHE A 16 -19.83 -3.36 -16.58
N LEU A 17 -21.16 -3.31 -16.41
CA LEU A 17 -22.04 -2.67 -17.40
C LEU A 17 -21.73 -1.17 -17.51
N GLY A 18 -21.43 -0.51 -16.38
CA GLY A 18 -20.99 0.88 -16.35
C GLY A 18 -19.73 1.11 -17.19
N VAL A 19 -18.73 0.23 -17.10
CA VAL A 19 -17.51 0.31 -17.92
C VAL A 19 -17.88 0.22 -19.40
N ILE A 20 -18.64 -0.79 -19.80
CA ILE A 20 -18.98 -1.01 -21.22
C ILE A 20 -19.77 0.17 -21.79
N PHE A 21 -20.88 0.55 -21.14
CA PHE A 21 -21.77 1.54 -21.71
C PHE A 21 -21.18 2.95 -21.67
N ASN A 22 -20.53 3.34 -20.57
CA ASN A 22 -19.99 4.70 -20.48
C ASN A 22 -18.79 4.92 -21.41
N TRP A 23 -17.89 3.93 -21.55
CA TRP A 23 -16.83 4.03 -22.55
C TRP A 23 -17.39 4.04 -23.97
N THR A 24 -18.45 3.27 -24.24
CA THR A 24 -19.14 3.30 -25.54
C THR A 24 -19.70 4.69 -25.83
N VAL A 25 -20.35 5.33 -24.86
CA VAL A 25 -20.86 6.71 -25.01
C VAL A 25 -19.73 7.70 -25.26
N VAL A 26 -18.62 7.60 -24.52
CA VAL A 26 -17.43 8.47 -24.73
C VAL A 26 -16.89 8.31 -26.16
N ILE A 27 -16.77 7.07 -26.65
CA ILE A 27 -16.26 6.77 -27.99
C ILE A 27 -17.24 7.27 -29.07
N ALA A 28 -18.52 6.95 -28.93
CA ALA A 28 -19.56 7.34 -29.88
C ALA A 28 -19.66 8.87 -30.00
N ASN A 29 -19.60 9.58 -28.88
CA ASN A 29 -19.69 11.03 -28.84
C ASN A 29 -18.47 11.71 -29.50
N ARG A 30 -17.30 11.07 -29.53
CA ARG A 30 -16.15 11.56 -30.32
C ARG A 30 -16.33 11.37 -31.82
N GLN A 31 -17.11 10.39 -32.25
CA GLN A 31 -17.30 10.03 -33.66
C GLN A 31 -18.47 10.77 -34.31
N ILE A 32 -19.53 11.05 -33.56
CA ILE A 32 -20.76 11.64 -34.09
C ILE A 32 -20.59 13.17 -34.21
N THR A 33 -20.60 13.71 -35.44
CA THR A 33 -20.47 15.17 -35.66
C THR A 33 -21.62 15.95 -35.02
N SER A 34 -22.84 15.39 -35.02
CA SER A 34 -24.02 16.02 -34.41
C SER A 34 -23.90 16.23 -32.90
N SER A 35 -23.05 15.47 -32.19
CA SER A 35 -22.86 15.60 -30.74
C SER A 35 -21.83 16.67 -30.34
N LYS A 36 -21.26 17.43 -31.28
CA LYS A 36 -20.30 18.51 -31.01
C LYS A 36 -20.94 19.83 -30.54
N HIS A 37 -22.23 19.83 -30.24
CA HIS A 37 -22.91 20.94 -29.59
C HIS A 37 -22.75 20.85 -28.06
N SER A 38 -23.05 21.92 -27.34
CA SER A 38 -22.77 22.03 -25.90
C SER A 38 -23.34 20.89 -25.05
N PHE A 39 -24.57 20.43 -25.35
CA PHE A 39 -25.19 19.32 -24.62
C PHE A 39 -24.47 17.99 -24.88
N GLY A 40 -24.12 17.68 -26.14
CA GLY A 40 -23.32 16.49 -26.44
C GLY A 40 -21.94 16.51 -25.77
N ILE A 41 -21.26 17.66 -25.72
CA ILE A 41 -20.00 17.80 -24.97
C ILE A 41 -20.20 17.53 -23.48
N LEU A 42 -21.27 18.06 -22.87
CA LEU A 42 -21.59 17.81 -21.47
C LEU A 42 -21.85 16.31 -21.22
N THR A 43 -22.62 15.66 -22.09
CA THR A 43 -22.86 14.20 -22.02
C THR A 43 -21.56 13.41 -22.12
N ALA A 44 -20.61 13.81 -22.96
CA ALA A 44 -19.30 13.16 -23.05
C ALA A 44 -18.52 13.24 -21.73
N PHE A 45 -18.52 14.41 -21.07
CA PHE A 45 -17.85 14.57 -19.78
C PHE A 45 -18.50 13.76 -18.66
N GLN A 46 -19.84 13.71 -18.62
CA GLN A 46 -20.56 12.91 -17.65
C GLN A 46 -20.27 11.41 -17.84
N ALA A 47 -20.40 10.92 -19.08
CA ALA A 47 -20.07 9.54 -19.41
C ALA A 47 -18.59 9.22 -19.12
N PHE A 48 -17.67 10.17 -19.35
CA PHE A 48 -16.26 9.95 -19.02
C PHE A 48 -16.02 9.82 -17.52
N GLY A 49 -16.65 10.67 -16.70
CA GLY A 49 -16.62 10.55 -15.25
C GLY A 49 -17.18 9.20 -14.77
N ASP A 50 -18.33 8.80 -15.30
CA ASP A 50 -18.98 7.54 -14.98
C ASP A 50 -18.16 6.33 -15.45
N ALA A 51 -17.47 6.43 -16.59
CA ALA A 51 -16.56 5.40 -17.09
C ALA A 51 -15.36 5.19 -16.16
N ILE A 52 -14.71 6.28 -15.71
CA ILE A 52 -13.61 6.18 -14.74
C ILE A 52 -14.12 5.59 -13.43
N HIS A 53 -15.23 6.11 -12.91
CA HIS A 53 -15.80 5.68 -11.64
C HIS A 53 -16.15 4.18 -11.67
N SER A 54 -16.87 3.74 -12.70
CA SER A 54 -17.21 2.32 -12.89
C SER A 54 -15.99 1.43 -13.13
N THR A 55 -14.94 1.93 -13.80
CA THR A 55 -13.67 1.20 -13.98
C THR A 55 -12.96 0.98 -12.65
N ILE A 56 -12.88 2.01 -11.80
CA ILE A 56 -12.28 1.89 -10.46
C ILE A 56 -13.07 0.89 -9.61
N PHE A 57 -14.39 0.97 -9.66
CA PHE A 57 -15.24 0.07 -8.90
C PHE A 57 -15.12 -1.38 -9.36
N PHE A 58 -15.04 -1.61 -10.67
CA PHE A 58 -14.93 -2.95 -11.23
C PHE A 58 -13.55 -3.58 -10.97
N ILE A 59 -12.46 -2.83 -11.15
CA ILE A 59 -11.09 -3.37 -11.06
C ILE A 59 -10.57 -3.40 -9.62
N PHE A 60 -10.93 -2.43 -8.78
CA PHE A 60 -10.35 -2.30 -7.44
C PHE A 60 -11.36 -2.59 -6.34
N VAL A 61 -12.52 -1.93 -6.35
CA VAL A 61 -13.44 -1.98 -5.20
C VAL A 61 -14.11 -3.35 -5.08
N CYS A 62 -14.71 -3.86 -6.15
CA CYS A 62 -15.42 -5.15 -6.14
C CYS A 62 -14.48 -6.33 -5.79
N PRO A 63 -13.28 -6.47 -6.40
CA PRO A 63 -12.34 -7.53 -6.02
C PRO A 63 -11.85 -7.40 -4.58
N THR A 64 -11.65 -6.18 -4.07
CA THR A 64 -11.24 -5.96 -2.68
C THR A 64 -12.31 -6.43 -1.70
N ILE A 65 -13.59 -6.18 -1.99
CA ILE A 65 -14.70 -6.66 -1.16
C ILE A 65 -14.76 -8.19 -1.18
N TYR A 66 -14.64 -8.80 -2.36
CA TYR A 66 -14.61 -10.26 -2.51
C TYR A 66 -13.44 -10.91 -1.76
N LEU A 67 -12.26 -10.32 -1.88
CA LEU A 67 -11.06 -10.77 -1.18
C LEU A 67 -11.22 -10.62 0.34
N PHE A 68 -11.77 -9.51 0.80
CA PHE A 68 -12.04 -9.27 2.21
C PHE A 68 -12.99 -10.31 2.81
N VAL A 69 -14.12 -10.58 2.14
CA VAL A 69 -15.07 -11.60 2.58
C VAL A 69 -14.42 -12.98 2.63
N THR A 70 -13.65 -13.34 1.61
CA THR A 70 -12.95 -14.64 1.54
C THR A 70 -11.87 -14.79 2.62
N LEU A 71 -11.07 -13.74 2.83
CA LEU A 71 -9.98 -13.74 3.82
C LEU A 71 -10.49 -13.66 5.26
N MET A 72 -11.57 -12.92 5.52
CA MET A 72 -12.18 -12.90 6.86
C MET A 72 -12.80 -14.24 7.26
N PHE A 73 -13.35 -14.98 6.30
CA PHE A 73 -13.98 -16.27 6.58
C PHE A 73 -13.01 -17.44 6.64
N ASN A 74 -11.89 -17.36 5.93
CA ASN A 74 -10.88 -18.40 6.01
C ASN A 74 -9.92 -18.11 7.19
N GLN A 75 -10.35 -18.53 8.38
CA GLN A 75 -9.56 -18.44 9.63
C GLN A 75 -8.16 -19.05 9.49
N ASP A 76 -8.01 -20.07 8.64
CA ASP A 76 -6.73 -20.70 8.34
C ASP A 76 -5.84 -19.81 7.47
N MET A 77 -6.43 -19.10 6.49
CA MET A 77 -5.72 -18.08 5.71
C MET A 77 -5.32 -16.88 6.56
N GLN A 78 -6.16 -16.45 7.50
CA GLN A 78 -5.76 -15.39 8.45
C GLN A 78 -4.57 -15.81 9.30
N LYS A 79 -4.61 -17.02 9.86
CA LYS A 79 -3.48 -17.59 10.62
C LYS A 79 -2.23 -17.76 9.75
N PHE A 80 -2.39 -18.15 8.49
CA PHE A 80 -1.29 -18.29 7.54
C PHE A 80 -0.65 -16.94 7.21
N ILE A 81 -1.44 -15.91 6.91
CA ILE A 81 -0.98 -14.55 6.63
C ILE A 81 -0.29 -13.98 7.87
N MET A 82 -0.92 -14.08 9.05
CA MET A 82 -0.34 -13.61 10.32
C MET A 82 1.01 -14.30 10.60
N LYS A 83 1.10 -15.63 10.42
CA LYS A 83 2.36 -16.36 10.56
C LYS A 83 3.39 -15.94 9.52
N SER A 84 2.99 -15.67 8.28
CA SER A 84 3.90 -15.23 7.21
C SER A 84 4.44 -13.82 7.48
N ILE A 85 3.60 -12.89 7.91
CA ILE A 85 4.01 -11.54 8.33
C ILE A 85 4.90 -11.63 9.57
N LEU A 86 4.51 -12.40 10.60
CA LEU A 86 5.30 -12.59 11.82
C LEU A 86 6.67 -13.18 11.53
N ARG A 87 6.77 -14.17 10.64
CA ARG A 87 8.07 -14.72 10.19
C ARG A 87 8.92 -13.69 9.46
N LYS A 88 8.32 -12.83 8.64
CA LYS A 88 9.02 -11.76 7.93
C LYS A 88 9.51 -10.69 8.91
N LEU A 89 8.67 -10.28 9.86
CA LEU A 89 9.03 -9.36 10.94
C LEU A 89 10.14 -9.93 11.82
N LEU A 90 10.04 -11.20 12.22
CA LEU A 90 11.08 -11.90 12.98
C LEU A 90 12.42 -11.94 12.25
N ARG A 91 12.42 -12.15 10.93
CA ARG A 91 13.65 -12.08 10.12
C ARG A 91 14.23 -10.67 10.05
N MET A 92 13.38 -9.64 10.08
CA MET A 92 13.83 -8.25 10.07
C MET A 92 14.29 -7.77 11.46
N THR A 93 13.80 -8.36 12.55
CA THR A 93 14.24 -8.04 13.92
C THR A 93 15.47 -8.82 14.39
N GLN A 94 15.92 -9.82 13.65
CA GLN A 94 17.26 -10.41 13.80
C GLN A 94 18.33 -9.44 13.28
N LEU A 95 18.45 -8.27 13.92
CA LEU A 95 19.70 -7.52 13.90
C LEU A 95 20.71 -8.31 14.75
N PRO A 96 21.93 -8.62 14.24
CA PRO A 96 22.90 -9.42 14.97
C PRO A 96 23.43 -8.62 16.18
N LYS A 97 22.80 -8.80 17.35
CA LYS A 97 23.23 -8.18 18.62
C LYS A 97 24.60 -8.68 19.10
N SER A 98 25.07 -9.83 18.63
CA SER A 98 26.28 -10.47 19.15
C SER A 98 27.60 -9.95 18.54
N THR A 99 27.58 -9.31 17.37
CA THR A 99 28.83 -8.87 16.70
C THR A 99 29.16 -7.39 16.94
N GLN A 100 28.16 -6.53 17.10
CA GLN A 100 28.35 -5.08 17.34
C GLN A 100 28.85 -4.81 18.78
N ILE A 101 28.28 -5.48 19.79
CA ILE A 101 28.63 -5.23 21.20
C ILE A 101 30.07 -5.67 21.51
N VAL A 102 30.55 -6.75 20.87
CA VAL A 102 31.92 -7.27 21.09
C VAL A 102 33.00 -6.34 20.52
N LYS A 103 32.72 -5.56 19.46
CA LYS A 103 33.69 -4.60 18.89
C LYS A 103 33.60 -3.20 19.49
N VAL A 104 32.41 -2.76 19.92
CA VAL A 104 32.19 -1.40 20.42
C VAL A 104 32.74 -1.21 21.85
N VAL A 105 32.67 -2.24 22.70
CA VAL A 105 33.13 -2.15 24.11
C VAL A 105 34.65 -1.96 24.22
N PRO A 106 35.51 -2.70 23.48
CA PRO A 106 36.94 -2.46 23.49
C PRO A 106 37.32 -1.07 22.98
N GLU A 107 36.68 -0.59 21.91
CA GLU A 107 37.03 0.69 21.29
C GLU A 107 36.72 1.89 22.20
N LEU A 108 35.58 1.85 22.90
CA LEU A 108 35.23 2.86 23.91
C LEU A 108 36.20 2.85 25.10
N ARG A 109 36.70 1.67 25.50
CA ARG A 109 37.72 1.56 26.55
C ARG A 109 39.03 2.21 26.09
N THR A 110 39.47 1.97 24.86
CA THR A 110 40.69 2.57 24.31
C THR A 110 40.57 4.09 24.17
N ARG A 111 39.40 4.61 23.79
CA ARG A 111 39.15 6.05 23.71
C ARG A 111 39.16 6.73 25.08
N ARG A 112 38.60 6.11 26.11
CA ARG A 112 38.66 6.61 27.50
C ARG A 112 40.08 6.67 28.05
N LEU A 113 40.91 5.67 27.75
CA LEU A 113 42.31 5.66 28.20
C LEU A 113 43.14 6.75 27.51
N ARG A 114 42.94 6.96 26.21
CA ARG A 114 43.57 8.08 25.49
C ARG A 114 43.15 9.45 26.03
N ALA A 115 41.85 9.64 26.30
CA ALA A 115 41.35 10.88 26.89
C ALA A 115 41.97 11.15 28.28
N ARG A 116 42.11 10.11 29.11
CA ARG A 116 42.80 10.24 30.41
C ARG A 116 44.27 10.61 30.26
N GLN A 117 45.00 9.97 29.33
CA GLN A 117 46.41 10.31 29.11
C GLN A 117 46.60 11.76 28.68
N ILE A 118 45.75 12.27 27.78
CA ILE A 118 45.79 13.68 27.33
C ILE A 118 45.55 14.63 28.51
N ILE A 119 44.52 14.37 29.33
CA ILE A 119 44.21 15.22 30.49
C ILE A 119 45.37 15.20 31.50
N THR A 120 46.00 14.05 31.72
CA THR A 120 47.11 13.93 32.68
C THR A 120 48.38 14.62 32.18
N SER A 121 48.65 14.59 30.86
CA SER A 121 49.78 15.32 30.26
C SER A 121 49.59 16.83 30.25
N GLU A 122 48.35 17.30 30.11
CA GLU A 122 48.01 18.74 30.19
C GLU A 122 48.18 19.28 31.62
N MET A 123 47.89 18.46 32.65
CA MET A 123 47.98 18.86 34.06
C MET A 123 49.42 18.97 34.58
N THR A 124 50.40 18.37 33.89
CA THR A 124 51.83 18.44 34.23
C THR A 124 52.57 19.63 33.60
N ILE A 125 51.92 20.42 32.74
CA ILE A 125 52.54 21.56 32.02
C ILE A 125 52.14 22.91 32.64
N ILE A 126 51.33 22.92 33.70
CA ILE A 126 50.94 24.14 34.42
C ILE A 126 51.85 24.29 35.66
N PRO A 127 52.89 25.16 35.64
CA PRO A 127 53.62 25.54 36.85
C PRO A 127 52.76 26.39 37.81
#